data_AF-A0A445L6G2-F1
#
_entry.id   AF-A0A445L6G2-F1
#
_cell.length_a   1.000
_cell.length_b   1.000
_cell.length_c   1.000
_cell.angle_alpha   90.00
_cell.angle_beta   90.00
_cell.angle_gamma   90.00
#
_symmetry.space_group_name_H-M   'P 1'
#
loop_
_entity.id
_entity.type
_entity.pdbx_description
1 polymer ?
#
loop_
_entity_poly.entity_id
_entity_poly.type
_entity_poly.pdbx_seq_one_letter_code
_entity_poly.pdbx_strand_id
1 'polypeptide(L)'
;MALITQEIGGYGITSSTCPYWQIRRCNRDPFMFLHRTAPPPTSTCKYWMNGNCKFGDQCRSLHSWSDVEATFVGMQHVFLDDNPRPTRLVWWTPPPRGFFKLNCDGAFTVYGNKGAAGGVLRDWKGEFILGFSDALIECSSALEAELWAIKIGMQTVVARGYRNLIVESDSLKAIQIINAHKGDFLRSSIQHMTRMVDRICWNHVYRETNSVADGFAKHGLSLSQDQSIRVFDSAPDFIESRLYGDRIGKIYCR
;
A
#
# COMPACT_ATOMS: atom_id res chain seq x y z
N MET A 1 48.89 1.07 55.72
CA MET A 1 48.36 -0.29 55.47
C MET A 1 47.76 -0.29 54.07
N ALA A 2 48.38 -1.08 53.18
CA ALA A 2 47.97 -1.39 51.81
C ALA A 2 46.55 -2.01 51.78
N LEU A 3 45.80 -2.10 50.67
CA LEU A 3 46.14 -2.58 49.32
C LEU A 3 45.17 -2.03 48.25
N ILE A 4 45.72 -1.90 47.03
CA ILE A 4 45.02 -1.90 45.74
C ILE A 4 44.73 -3.37 45.37
N THR A 5 43.53 -3.68 44.82
CA THR A 5 43.37 -4.61 43.68
C THR A 5 41.95 -4.55 43.07
N GLN A 6 41.94 -4.57 41.73
CA GLN A 6 40.84 -4.79 40.76
C GLN A 6 39.91 -5.97 41.06
N GLU A 7 38.64 -5.88 40.60
CA GLU A 7 38.03 -6.90 39.71
C GLU A 7 36.76 -6.39 38.97
N ILE A 8 36.94 -6.12 37.68
CA ILE A 8 36.18 -6.55 36.49
C ILE A 8 34.63 -6.61 36.54
N GLY A 9 34.00 -5.72 35.76
CA GLY A 9 33.21 -6.09 34.58
C GLY A 9 31.92 -6.90 34.78
N GLY A 10 30.78 -6.23 34.62
CA GLY A 10 29.49 -6.89 34.45
C GLY A 10 28.35 -5.89 34.35
N TYR A 11 28.33 -5.08 33.28
CA TYR A 11 27.12 -4.32 32.94
C TYR A 11 26.00 -5.34 32.70
N GLY A 12 25.12 -5.47 33.68
CA GLY A 12 24.01 -6.41 33.66
C GLY A 12 23.21 -6.27 32.37
N ILE A 13 23.13 -7.36 31.62
CA ILE A 13 22.25 -7.48 30.46
C ILE A 13 20.83 -7.32 30.98
N THR A 14 20.20 -6.20 30.68
CA THR A 14 18.78 -6.01 30.99
C THR A 14 17.95 -6.85 30.03
N SER A 15 16.90 -7.51 30.52
CA SER A 15 15.99 -8.36 29.73
C SER A 15 15.14 -7.57 28.73
N SER A 16 15.31 -6.26 28.64
CA SER A 16 14.64 -5.37 27.73
C SER A 16 15.16 -5.49 26.29
N THR A 17 14.23 -5.56 25.34
CA THR A 17 14.50 -5.53 23.90
C THR A 17 14.99 -4.15 23.47
N CYS A 18 15.93 -4.08 22.53
CA CYS A 18 16.46 -2.81 22.03
C CYS A 18 15.36 -1.99 21.31
N PRO A 19 14.99 -0.79 21.80
CA PRO A 19 13.93 0.01 21.20
C PRO A 19 14.25 0.44 19.76
N TYR A 20 15.55 0.59 19.46
CA TYR A 20 16.05 1.01 18.15
C TYR A 20 16.21 -0.16 17.16
N TRP A 21 16.33 -1.39 17.65
CA TRP A 21 16.35 -2.62 16.86
C TRP A 21 14.96 -2.97 16.33
N GLN A 22 13.94 -2.81 17.17
CA GLN A 22 12.53 -3.00 16.79
C GLN A 22 12.09 -2.01 15.69
N ILE A 23 12.66 -0.79 15.67
CA ILE A 23 12.33 0.26 14.70
C ILE A 23 13.39 0.44 13.60
N ARG A 24 14.32 -0.53 13.44
CA ARG A 24 15.33 -0.57 12.36
C ARG A 24 16.22 0.66 12.23
N ARG A 25 16.50 1.35 13.34
CA ARG A 25 17.42 2.51 13.41
C ARG A 25 18.72 2.22 14.16
N CYS A 26 18.92 0.98 14.62
CA CYS A 26 20.14 0.56 15.31
C CYS A 26 21.17 -0.04 14.34
N ASN A 27 22.38 0.53 14.30
CA ASN A 27 23.51 0.06 13.50
C ASN A 27 24.74 -0.32 14.37
N ARG A 28 24.59 -0.50 15.69
CA ARG A 28 25.68 -0.84 16.63
C ARG A 28 25.53 -2.23 17.24
N ASP A 29 26.66 -2.92 17.34
CA ASP A 29 26.86 -4.18 18.07
C ASP A 29 28.25 -4.13 18.75
N PRO A 30 28.40 -4.39 20.08
CA PRO A 30 27.39 -4.77 21.07
C PRO A 30 26.80 -3.58 21.85
N PHE A 31 25.53 -3.73 22.23
CA PHE A 31 24.77 -2.82 23.10
C PHE A 31 23.97 -3.62 24.14
N MET A 32 23.63 -2.98 25.26
CA MET A 32 23.13 -3.56 26.52
C MET A 32 21.73 -4.25 26.47
N PHE A 33 21.14 -4.43 25.28
CA PHE A 33 19.75 -4.88 25.06
C PHE A 33 19.63 -5.97 23.97
N LEU A 34 18.62 -6.84 24.03
CA LEU A 34 18.56 -8.10 23.27
C LEU A 34 17.91 -7.98 21.87
N HIS A 35 18.44 -8.73 20.88
CA HIS A 35 18.00 -8.82 19.47
C HIS A 35 17.54 -10.25 19.10
N ARG A 36 16.48 -10.79 19.73
CA ARG A 36 16.31 -12.26 19.93
C ARG A 36 15.14 -13.01 19.25
N THR A 37 14.65 -12.61 18.07
CA THR A 37 13.91 -13.52 17.16
C THR A 37 14.36 -13.33 15.71
N ALA A 38 14.37 -14.43 14.93
CA ALA A 38 14.97 -14.49 13.60
C ALA A 38 14.44 -13.38 12.68
N PRO A 39 15.31 -12.73 11.88
CA PRO A 39 14.92 -11.58 11.08
C PRO A 39 13.84 -12.00 10.06
N PRO A 40 12.72 -11.26 9.95
CA PRO A 40 11.74 -11.50 8.90
C PRO A 40 12.40 -11.36 7.52
N PRO A 41 11.92 -12.08 6.49
CA PRO A 41 12.57 -12.15 5.18
C PRO A 41 12.91 -10.75 4.66
N THR A 42 14.21 -10.54 4.42
CA THR A 42 14.85 -9.22 4.35
C THR A 42 14.85 -8.59 2.97
N SER A 43 14.27 -9.25 1.95
CA SER A 43 14.28 -8.76 0.58
C SER A 43 12.88 -8.70 -0.01
N THR A 44 12.49 -7.49 -0.42
CA THR A 44 11.46 -7.27 -1.42
C THR A 44 11.69 -8.20 -2.60
N CYS A 45 10.65 -8.89 -3.05
CA CYS A 45 10.77 -9.87 -4.12
C CYS A 45 11.36 -9.21 -5.38
N LYS A 46 12.55 -9.65 -5.80
CA LYS A 46 13.21 -9.10 -7.00
C LYS A 46 12.39 -9.28 -8.28
N TYR A 47 11.59 -10.36 -8.34
CA TYR A 47 10.70 -10.61 -9.46
C TYR A 47 9.47 -9.71 -9.40
N TRP A 48 8.99 -9.37 -8.21
CA TRP A 48 7.90 -8.42 -8.01
C TRP A 48 8.32 -7.00 -8.37
N MET A 49 9.51 -6.54 -7.95
CA MET A 49 10.05 -5.22 -8.34
C MET A 49 10.20 -5.05 -9.86
N ASN A 50 10.33 -6.16 -10.58
CA ASN A 50 10.46 -6.21 -12.03
C ASN A 50 9.15 -6.62 -12.74
N GLY A 51 8.00 -6.65 -12.04
CA GLY A 51 6.69 -6.96 -12.62
C GLY A 51 6.49 -8.42 -13.08
N ASN A 52 7.36 -9.34 -12.66
CA ASN A 52 7.45 -10.72 -13.17
C ASN A 52 7.26 -11.80 -12.09
N CYS A 53 6.74 -11.47 -10.90
CA CYS A 53 6.51 -12.48 -9.88
C CYS A 53 5.26 -13.32 -10.19
N LYS A 54 5.46 -14.62 -10.40
CA LYS A 54 4.38 -15.58 -10.71
C LYS A 54 3.59 -16.05 -9.50
N PHE A 55 4.06 -15.75 -8.28
CA PHE A 55 3.50 -16.30 -7.04
C PHE A 55 2.46 -15.39 -6.38
N GLY A 56 2.28 -14.14 -6.83
CA GLY A 56 1.32 -13.21 -6.22
C GLY A 56 1.43 -13.18 -4.69
N ASP A 57 0.30 -13.22 -4.00
CA ASP A 57 0.23 -13.23 -2.52
C ASP A 57 0.81 -14.50 -1.86
N GLN A 58 1.19 -15.51 -2.64
CA GLN A 58 1.84 -16.74 -2.17
C GLN A 58 3.39 -16.66 -2.26
N CYS A 59 3.95 -15.52 -2.63
CA CYS A 59 5.39 -15.35 -2.71
C CYS A 59 6.03 -15.32 -1.32
N ARG A 60 7.13 -16.09 -1.14
CA ARG A 60 7.91 -16.13 0.11
C ARG A 60 8.72 -14.85 0.38
N SER A 61 8.72 -13.90 -0.54
CA SER A 61 9.43 -12.62 -0.45
C SER A 61 8.42 -11.48 -0.51
N LEU A 62 8.70 -10.38 0.19
CA LEU A 62 7.76 -9.28 0.39
C LEU A 62 7.28 -8.70 -0.96
N HIS A 63 5.96 -8.67 -1.17
CA HIS A 63 5.28 -7.93 -2.24
C HIS A 63 4.71 -6.59 -1.73
N SER A 64 4.82 -6.35 -0.43
CA SER A 64 4.76 -5.06 0.23
C SER A 64 5.58 -5.14 1.52
N TRP A 65 6.15 -4.03 1.98
CA TRP A 65 6.86 -3.99 3.28
C TRP A 65 5.92 -4.24 4.49
N SER A 66 4.60 -4.29 4.26
CA SER A 66 3.57 -4.55 5.26
C SER A 66 3.30 -6.04 5.55
N ASP A 67 3.91 -6.98 4.82
CA ASP A 67 3.67 -8.43 5.01
C ASP A 67 4.54 -9.03 6.12
N VAL A 68 4.67 -8.36 7.27
CA VAL A 68 5.28 -8.97 8.46
C VAL A 68 4.23 -9.84 9.14
N GLU A 69 4.39 -11.16 9.00
CA GLU A 69 3.63 -12.15 9.75
C GLU A 69 3.69 -11.83 11.25
N ALA A 70 2.52 -11.84 11.88
CA ALA A 70 2.33 -11.68 13.31
C ALA A 70 2.87 -12.89 14.08
N THR A 71 4.19 -13.08 14.08
CA THR A 71 4.87 -13.98 15.02
C THR A 71 5.59 -13.13 16.07
N PHE A 72 5.12 -13.28 17.31
CA PHE A 72 5.67 -12.73 18.55
C PHE A 72 5.38 -11.26 18.87
N VAL A 73 4.13 -10.98 19.25
CA VAL A 73 3.86 -10.02 20.33
C VAL A 73 3.14 -10.78 21.44
N GLY A 74 3.78 -10.84 22.61
CA GLY A 74 3.20 -11.47 23.79
C GLY A 74 1.93 -10.75 24.23
N MET A 75 0.79 -11.39 24.03
CA MET A 75 -0.42 -11.16 24.80
C MET A 75 -0.62 -12.38 25.69
N GLN A 76 -0.80 -12.13 26.98
CA GLN A 76 -1.22 -13.14 27.96
C GLN A 76 -2.44 -13.90 27.43
N HIS A 77 -2.41 -15.21 27.66
CA HIS A 77 -3.49 -16.15 27.38
C HIS A 77 -4.86 -15.59 27.78
N VAL A 78 -5.64 -15.15 26.79
CA VAL A 78 -7.09 -15.17 26.88
C VAL A 78 -7.51 -16.41 26.10
N PHE A 79 -7.89 -17.46 26.83
CA PHE A 79 -8.51 -18.64 26.26
C PHE A 79 -9.84 -18.23 25.62
N LEU A 80 -9.87 -18.08 24.30
CA LEU A 80 -11.10 -18.06 23.51
C LEU A 80 -10.85 -18.73 22.14
N ASP A 81 -11.53 -19.87 22.00
CA ASP A 81 -11.96 -20.61 20.82
C ASP A 81 -10.95 -21.14 19.79
N ASP A 82 -11.20 -22.39 19.41
CA ASP A 82 -10.47 -23.16 18.42
C ASP A 82 -10.37 -22.43 17.07
N ASN A 83 -9.13 -22.10 16.70
CA ASN A 83 -8.66 -21.58 15.41
C ASN A 83 -8.98 -20.09 15.07
N PRO A 84 -8.37 -19.11 15.74
CA PRO A 84 -8.41 -17.73 15.30
C PRO A 84 -7.60 -17.56 14.01
N ARG A 85 -8.22 -16.98 12.97
CA ARG A 85 -7.48 -16.52 11.78
C ARG A 85 -6.38 -15.55 12.25
N PRO A 86 -5.13 -15.68 11.76
CA PRO A 86 -4.05 -14.81 12.20
C PRO A 86 -4.36 -13.35 11.88
N THR A 87 -4.34 -12.50 12.90
CA THR A 87 -4.52 -11.05 12.74
C THR A 87 -3.35 -10.45 11.97
N ARG A 88 -3.64 -9.71 10.90
CA ARG A 88 -2.67 -9.01 10.05
C ARG A 88 -2.64 -7.53 10.39
N LEU A 89 -1.44 -6.97 10.50
CA LEU A 89 -1.24 -5.52 10.65
C LEU A 89 -0.95 -4.91 9.29
N VAL A 90 -1.69 -3.88 8.90
CA VAL A 90 -1.58 -3.26 7.57
C VAL A 90 -1.53 -1.73 7.69
N TRP A 91 -0.73 -1.09 6.84
CA TRP A 91 -0.60 0.37 6.74
C TRP A 91 -0.12 0.75 5.33
N TRP A 92 -0.39 2.00 4.91
CA TRP A 92 0.12 2.48 3.63
C TRP A 92 1.64 2.68 3.68
N THR A 93 2.33 2.33 2.60
CA THR A 93 3.79 2.52 2.48
C THR A 93 4.15 3.25 1.18
N PRO A 94 5.16 4.14 1.21
CA PRO A 94 5.64 4.79 -0.01
C PRO A 94 6.34 3.78 -0.94
N PRO A 95 6.34 4.02 -2.27
CA PRO A 95 7.06 3.19 -3.22
C PRO A 95 8.59 3.35 -3.08
N PRO A 96 9.39 2.42 -3.63
CA PRO A 96 10.83 2.57 -3.73
C PRO A 96 11.25 3.83 -4.52
N ARG A 97 12.45 4.35 -4.25
CA ARG A 97 13.00 5.49 -4.99
C ARG A 97 13.02 5.22 -6.51
N GLY A 98 12.56 6.21 -7.27
CA GLY A 98 12.47 6.12 -8.73
C GLY A 98 11.14 5.57 -9.25
N PHE A 99 10.22 5.18 -8.35
CA PHE A 99 8.85 4.80 -8.68
C PHE A 99 7.83 5.82 -8.16
N PHE A 100 6.69 5.84 -8.80
CA PHE A 100 5.46 6.50 -8.35
C PHE A 100 4.41 5.45 -8.04
N LYS A 101 3.62 5.70 -6.99
CA LYS A 101 2.55 4.81 -6.54
C LYS A 101 1.21 5.44 -6.87
N LEU A 102 0.45 4.76 -7.72
CA LEU A 102 -0.90 5.15 -8.12
C LEU A 102 -1.89 4.25 -7.36
N ASN A 103 -2.56 4.81 -6.36
CA ASN A 103 -3.68 4.16 -5.68
C ASN A 103 -4.98 4.53 -6.40
N CYS A 104 -5.80 3.55 -6.76
CA CYS A 104 -7.06 3.71 -7.47
C CYS A 104 -8.21 3.07 -6.68
N ASP A 105 -9.40 3.64 -6.80
CA ASP A 105 -10.61 3.15 -6.14
C ASP A 105 -11.86 3.50 -6.97
N GLY A 106 -12.82 2.58 -7.01
CA GLY A 106 -14.10 2.75 -7.68
C GLY A 106 -15.23 2.82 -6.68
N ALA A 107 -16.12 3.80 -6.84
CA ALA A 107 -17.33 3.90 -6.03
C ALA A 107 -18.56 3.65 -6.90
N PHE A 108 -19.51 2.84 -6.42
CA PHE A 108 -20.76 2.56 -7.12
C PHE A 108 -21.93 2.53 -6.14
N THR A 109 -23.02 3.20 -6.49
CA THR A 109 -24.25 3.24 -5.69
C THR A 109 -25.42 2.69 -6.49
N VAL A 110 -26.03 1.60 -5.99
CA VAL A 110 -27.19 0.97 -6.63
C VAL A 110 -28.39 1.92 -6.66
N TYR A 111 -28.67 2.58 -5.53
CA TYR A 111 -29.82 3.48 -5.40
C TYR A 111 -29.70 4.74 -6.25
N GLY A 112 -28.48 5.21 -6.51
CA GLY A 112 -28.24 6.39 -7.35
C GLY A 112 -28.02 6.05 -8.82
N ASN A 113 -27.80 4.78 -9.16
CA ASN A 113 -27.24 4.33 -10.43
C ASN A 113 -26.03 5.18 -10.87
N LYS A 114 -25.18 5.55 -9.90
CA LYS A 114 -23.99 6.39 -10.11
C LYS A 114 -22.75 5.58 -9.83
N GLY A 115 -21.84 5.59 -10.80
CA GLY A 115 -20.46 5.18 -10.61
C GLY A 115 -19.54 6.39 -10.51
N ALA A 116 -18.41 6.22 -9.84
CA ALA A 116 -17.35 7.19 -9.79
C ALA A 116 -16.01 6.48 -9.72
N ALA A 117 -14.99 7.19 -10.17
CA ALA A 117 -13.60 6.75 -10.13
C ALA A 117 -12.77 7.78 -9.38
N GLY A 118 -11.79 7.31 -8.62
CA GLY A 118 -10.86 8.19 -7.94
C GLY A 118 -9.49 7.56 -7.76
N GLY A 119 -8.51 8.40 -7.48
CA GLY A 119 -7.18 7.93 -7.18
C GLY A 119 -6.19 9.02 -6.88
N VAL A 120 -5.01 8.60 -6.45
CA VAL A 120 -3.92 9.47 -6.04
C VAL A 120 -2.59 8.91 -6.52
N LEU A 121 -1.74 9.77 -7.08
CA LEU A 121 -0.35 9.48 -7.36
C LEU A 121 0.52 10.08 -6.26
N ARG A 122 1.45 9.27 -5.74
CA ARG A 122 2.45 9.70 -4.77
C ARG A 122 3.84 9.29 -5.20
N ASP A 123 4.83 10.09 -4.82
CA ASP A 123 6.23 9.76 -5.06
C ASP A 123 6.82 8.83 -3.98
N TRP A 124 8.11 8.52 -4.10
CA TRP A 124 8.86 7.67 -3.18
C TRP A 124 9.09 8.25 -1.78
N LYS A 125 8.87 9.54 -1.57
CA LYS A 125 8.83 10.16 -0.24
C LYS A 125 7.43 10.09 0.38
N GLY A 126 6.45 9.64 -0.41
CA GLY A 126 5.04 9.64 -0.06
C GLY A 126 4.37 11.00 -0.21
N GLU A 127 5.02 11.93 -0.91
CA GLU A 127 4.43 13.23 -1.20
C GLU A 127 3.34 13.11 -2.26
N PHE A 128 2.31 13.93 -2.11
CA PHE A 128 1.22 14.04 -3.07
C PHE A 128 1.74 14.66 -4.37
N ILE A 129 1.47 13.99 -5.50
CA ILE A 129 1.87 14.48 -6.82
C ILE A 129 0.65 14.92 -7.62
N LEU A 130 -0.40 14.09 -7.63
CA LEU A 130 -1.70 14.45 -8.19
C LEU A 130 -2.80 13.57 -7.59
N GLY A 131 -4.03 14.03 -7.71
CA GLY A 131 -5.23 13.24 -7.44
C GLY A 131 -6.25 13.43 -8.57
N PHE A 132 -7.19 12.50 -8.70
CA PHE A 132 -8.27 12.63 -9.66
C PHE A 132 -9.59 12.13 -9.09
N SER A 133 -10.69 12.74 -9.54
CA SER A 133 -12.06 12.27 -9.32
C SER A 133 -12.82 12.34 -10.65
N ASP A 134 -13.64 11.33 -10.92
CA ASP A 134 -14.49 11.30 -12.10
C ASP A 134 -15.87 10.73 -11.78
N ALA A 135 -16.90 11.28 -12.40
CA ALA A 135 -18.26 10.74 -12.34
C ALA A 135 -18.51 9.90 -13.60
N LEU A 136 -18.85 8.62 -13.42
CA LEU A 136 -19.01 7.69 -14.53
C LEU A 136 -20.46 7.71 -15.02
N ILE A 137 -20.65 7.90 -16.33
CA ILE A 137 -21.98 7.99 -16.98
C ILE A 137 -22.65 6.61 -17.09
N GLU A 138 -21.89 5.58 -17.48
CA GLU A 138 -22.40 4.23 -17.77
C GLU A 138 -21.63 3.18 -16.97
N CYS A 139 -21.77 3.22 -15.65
CA CYS A 139 -21.19 2.21 -14.77
C CYS A 139 -22.30 1.32 -14.22
N SER A 140 -22.15 0.01 -14.39
CA SER A 140 -23.16 -1.00 -14.04
C SER A 140 -22.83 -1.77 -12.77
N SER A 141 -21.60 -1.66 -12.25
CA SER A 141 -21.17 -2.40 -11.07
C SER A 141 -19.97 -1.77 -10.35
N ALA A 142 -19.79 -2.11 -9.08
CA ALA A 142 -18.59 -1.73 -8.34
C ALA A 142 -17.30 -2.22 -9.00
N LEU A 143 -17.29 -3.44 -9.55
CA LEU A 143 -16.11 -3.98 -10.25
C LEU A 143 -15.77 -3.17 -11.51
N GLU A 144 -16.79 -2.72 -12.25
CA GLU A 144 -16.59 -1.85 -13.41
C GLU A 144 -16.04 -0.48 -12.99
N ALA A 145 -16.54 0.10 -11.89
CA ALA A 145 -16.01 1.35 -11.33
C ALA A 145 -14.51 1.24 -10.98
N GLU A 146 -14.10 0.12 -10.38
CA GLU A 146 -12.70 -0.17 -10.06
C GLU A 146 -11.80 -0.21 -11.31
N LEU A 147 -12.26 -0.89 -12.37
CA LEU A 147 -11.53 -0.96 -13.64
C LEU A 147 -11.45 0.40 -14.32
N TRP A 148 -12.52 1.19 -14.27
CA TRP A 148 -12.51 2.57 -14.75
C TRP A 148 -11.54 3.46 -13.96
N ALA A 149 -11.51 3.35 -12.63
CA ALA A 149 -10.57 4.10 -11.80
C ALA A 149 -9.12 3.81 -12.19
N ILE A 150 -8.78 2.54 -12.41
CA ILE A 150 -7.45 2.15 -12.89
C ILE A 150 -7.16 2.68 -14.29
N LYS A 151 -8.11 2.57 -15.22
CA LYS A 151 -7.97 3.10 -16.58
C LYS A 151 -7.73 4.61 -16.57
N ILE A 152 -8.58 5.36 -15.88
CA ILE A 152 -8.51 6.82 -15.79
C ILE A 152 -7.20 7.25 -15.10
N GLY A 153 -6.83 6.59 -14.01
CA GLY A 153 -5.55 6.82 -13.33
C GLY A 153 -4.36 6.60 -14.28
N MET A 154 -4.34 5.48 -15.00
CA MET A 154 -3.30 5.20 -16.00
C MET A 154 -3.24 6.25 -17.11
N GLN A 155 -4.39 6.67 -17.66
CA GLN A 155 -4.45 7.74 -18.65
C GLN A 155 -3.84 9.04 -18.10
N THR A 156 -4.21 9.40 -16.87
CA THR A 156 -3.77 10.63 -16.20
C THR A 156 -2.26 10.67 -15.96
N VAL A 157 -1.68 9.57 -15.46
CA VAL A 157 -0.25 9.52 -15.11
C VAL A 157 0.64 9.36 -16.34
N VAL A 158 0.20 8.59 -17.34
CA VAL A 158 0.93 8.42 -18.59
C VAL A 158 0.95 9.72 -19.39
N ALA A 159 -0.18 10.44 -19.46
CA ALA A 159 -0.25 11.74 -20.12
C ALA A 159 0.69 12.78 -19.49
N ARG A 160 1.01 12.64 -18.19
CA ARG A 160 1.98 13.47 -17.47
C ARG A 160 3.43 12.94 -17.53
N GLY A 161 3.68 11.83 -18.23
CA GLY A 161 5.02 11.31 -18.46
C GLY A 161 5.59 10.45 -17.32
N TYR A 162 4.76 9.97 -16.38
CA TYR A 162 5.21 9.04 -15.34
C TYR A 162 5.32 7.61 -15.89
N ARG A 163 6.52 7.03 -15.82
CA ARG A 163 6.85 5.76 -16.51
C ARG A 163 7.25 4.60 -15.60
N ASN A 164 7.55 4.85 -14.32
CA ASN A 164 7.87 3.80 -13.35
C ASN A 164 6.75 3.75 -12.30
N LEU A 165 5.82 2.83 -12.47
CA LEU A 165 4.55 2.82 -11.74
C LEU A 165 4.38 1.57 -10.87
N ILE A 166 3.87 1.77 -9.65
CA ILE A 166 3.22 0.74 -8.85
C ILE A 166 1.74 1.14 -8.77
N VAL A 167 0.86 0.35 -9.39
CA VAL A 167 -0.58 0.59 -9.40
C VAL A 167 -1.25 -0.33 -8.39
N GLU A 168 -2.04 0.26 -7.49
CA GLU A 168 -2.68 -0.41 -6.36
C GLU A 168 -4.20 -0.17 -6.39
N SER A 169 -4.99 -1.20 -6.10
CA SER A 169 -6.44 -1.11 -5.88
C SER A 169 -6.83 -2.08 -4.76
N ASP A 170 -7.89 -1.75 -4.01
CA ASP A 170 -8.43 -2.64 -2.98
C ASP A 170 -9.34 -3.76 -3.56
N SER A 171 -9.54 -3.76 -4.88
CA SER A 171 -10.31 -4.76 -5.59
C SER A 171 -9.41 -5.86 -6.15
N LEU A 172 -9.29 -6.96 -5.38
CA LEU A 172 -8.56 -8.15 -5.81
C LEU A 172 -9.02 -8.64 -7.18
N LYS A 173 -10.33 -8.59 -7.45
CA LYS A 173 -10.91 -9.00 -8.75
C LYS A 173 -10.44 -8.11 -9.89
N ALA A 174 -10.40 -6.79 -9.71
CA ALA A 174 -9.91 -5.88 -10.75
C ALA A 174 -8.42 -6.15 -11.07
N ILE A 175 -7.59 -6.33 -10.03
CA ILE A 175 -6.17 -6.68 -10.18
C ILE A 175 -5.99 -8.04 -10.89
N GLN A 176 -6.82 -9.04 -10.56
CA GLN A 176 -6.81 -10.34 -11.25
C GLN A 176 -7.18 -10.21 -12.73
N ILE A 177 -8.19 -9.40 -13.09
CA ILE A 177 -8.58 -9.15 -14.48
C ILE A 177 -7.44 -8.48 -15.25
N ILE A 178 -6.78 -7.49 -14.66
CA ILE A 178 -5.66 -6.78 -15.30
C ILE A 178 -4.51 -7.74 -15.60
N ASN A 179 -4.18 -8.62 -14.65
CA ASN A 179 -3.10 -9.59 -14.78
C ASN A 179 -3.47 -10.81 -15.65
N ALA A 180 -4.75 -11.06 -15.94
CA ALA A 180 -5.17 -12.16 -16.80
C ALA A 180 -4.67 -11.98 -18.24
N HIS A 181 -4.54 -13.07 -19.01
CA HIS A 181 -4.13 -13.00 -20.42
C HIS A 181 -5.23 -12.48 -21.36
N LYS A 182 -6.49 -12.81 -21.05
CA LYS A 182 -7.69 -12.37 -21.77
C LYS A 182 -8.53 -11.52 -20.83
N GLY A 183 -9.25 -10.55 -21.38
CA GLY A 183 -10.22 -9.78 -20.63
C GLY A 183 -11.01 -8.86 -21.52
N ASP A 184 -11.85 -8.04 -20.88
CA ASP A 184 -12.76 -7.11 -21.54
C ASP A 184 -12.03 -5.93 -22.21
N PHE A 185 -12.85 -5.02 -22.76
CA PHE A 185 -12.40 -3.79 -23.38
C PHE A 185 -11.58 -2.90 -22.42
N LEU A 186 -11.99 -2.78 -21.15
CA LEU A 186 -11.31 -1.94 -20.16
C LEU A 186 -9.90 -2.47 -19.89
N ARG A 187 -9.76 -3.77 -19.66
CA ARG A 187 -8.45 -4.43 -19.53
C ARG A 187 -7.60 -4.15 -20.77
N SER A 188 -8.16 -4.34 -21.96
CA SER A 188 -7.42 -4.16 -23.22
C SER A 188 -6.92 -2.73 -23.39
N SER A 189 -7.73 -1.74 -22.99
CA SER A 189 -7.35 -0.33 -22.97
C SER A 189 -6.24 -0.05 -21.95
N ILE A 190 -6.35 -0.57 -20.72
CA ILE A 190 -5.33 -0.46 -19.67
C ILE A 190 -3.99 -1.05 -20.15
N GLN A 191 -4.04 -2.25 -20.73
CA GLN A 191 -2.87 -2.96 -21.26
C GLN A 191 -2.28 -2.29 -22.51
N HIS A 192 -3.03 -1.46 -23.24
CA HIS A 192 -2.44 -0.67 -24.30
C HIS A 192 -1.52 0.43 -23.74
N MET A 193 -1.92 1.05 -22.62
CA MET A 193 -1.14 2.11 -21.98
C MET A 193 0.13 1.61 -21.31
N THR A 194 0.22 0.32 -20.98
CA THR A 194 1.45 -0.27 -20.43
C THR A 194 2.62 -0.21 -21.41
N ARG A 195 2.37 0.01 -22.70
CA ARG A 195 3.43 0.21 -23.71
C ARG A 195 4.13 1.57 -23.60
N MET A 196 3.54 2.52 -22.87
CA MET A 196 4.06 3.87 -22.68
C MET A 196 4.82 4.04 -21.35
N VAL A 197 4.90 2.98 -20.53
CA VAL A 197 5.58 2.98 -19.24
C VAL A 197 6.80 2.04 -19.30
N ASP A 198 7.86 2.39 -18.59
CA ASP A 198 9.11 1.63 -18.59
C ASP A 198 9.02 0.45 -17.61
N ARG A 199 8.36 0.65 -16.46
CA ARG A 199 8.18 -0.37 -15.42
C ARG A 199 6.80 -0.25 -14.79
N ILE A 200 6.09 -1.36 -14.65
CA ILE A 200 4.78 -1.39 -14.01
C ILE A 200 4.58 -2.63 -13.13
N CYS A 201 3.97 -2.43 -11.98
CA CYS A 201 3.50 -3.48 -11.07
C CYS A 201 2.02 -3.26 -10.74
N TRP A 202 1.25 -4.34 -10.64
CA TRP A 202 -0.17 -4.33 -10.31
C TRP A 202 -0.38 -5.07 -9.00
N ASN A 203 -0.80 -4.38 -7.95
CA ASN A 203 -0.94 -4.97 -6.62
C ASN A 203 -2.35 -4.78 -6.08
N HIS A 204 -2.84 -5.81 -5.40
CA HIS A 204 -3.98 -5.68 -4.51
C HIS A 204 -3.49 -5.15 -3.15
N VAL A 205 -4.27 -4.27 -2.53
CA VAL A 205 -4.02 -3.74 -1.19
C VAL A 205 -5.27 -3.88 -0.32
N TYR A 206 -5.13 -3.80 0.99
CA TYR A 206 -6.31 -3.76 1.86
C TYR A 206 -6.96 -2.38 1.82
N ARG A 207 -8.29 -2.33 1.88
CA ARG A 207 -9.10 -1.11 1.82
C ARG A 207 -8.61 -0.03 2.79
N GLU A 208 -8.22 -0.42 3.99
CA GLU A 208 -7.75 0.48 5.04
C GLU A 208 -6.50 1.26 4.61
N THR A 209 -5.68 0.67 3.74
CA THR A 209 -4.47 1.27 3.16
C THR A 209 -4.72 2.01 1.84
N ASN A 210 -5.95 1.95 1.31
CA ASN A 210 -6.37 2.63 0.08
C ASN A 210 -7.25 3.87 0.36
N SER A 211 -7.30 4.34 1.62
CA SER A 211 -8.29 5.30 2.09
C SER A 211 -8.32 6.64 1.34
N VAL A 212 -7.17 7.11 0.83
CA VAL A 212 -7.05 8.36 0.05
C VAL A 212 -7.75 8.22 -1.31
N ALA A 213 -7.56 7.10 -2.00
CA ALA A 213 -8.20 6.82 -3.29
C ALA A 213 -9.72 6.68 -3.12
N ASP A 214 -10.19 5.99 -2.07
CA ASP A 214 -11.60 5.94 -1.68
C ASP A 214 -12.19 7.34 -1.43
N GLY A 215 -11.42 8.23 -0.79
CA GLY A 215 -11.81 9.63 -0.62
C GLY A 215 -12.06 10.35 -1.95
N PHE A 216 -11.18 10.16 -2.93
CA PHE A 216 -11.35 10.72 -4.28
C PHE A 216 -12.52 10.08 -5.05
N ALA A 217 -12.74 8.78 -4.91
CA ALA A 217 -13.85 8.08 -5.57
C ALA A 217 -15.20 8.55 -5.02
N LYS A 218 -15.31 8.71 -3.69
CA LYS A 218 -16.49 9.29 -3.03
C LYS A 218 -16.73 10.73 -3.43
N HIS A 219 -15.68 11.55 -3.56
CA HIS A 219 -15.82 12.89 -4.10
C HIS A 219 -16.37 12.85 -5.54
N GLY A 220 -15.94 11.88 -6.37
CA GLY A 220 -16.49 11.67 -7.72
C GLY A 220 -18.00 11.42 -7.74
N LEU A 221 -18.59 10.74 -6.74
CA LEU A 221 -20.04 10.55 -6.65
C LEU A 221 -20.83 11.86 -6.47
N SER A 222 -20.18 12.91 -5.96
CA SER A 222 -20.78 14.24 -5.80
C SER A 222 -20.64 15.12 -7.05
N LEU A 223 -19.86 14.69 -8.05
CA LEU A 223 -19.72 15.42 -9.31
C LEU A 223 -20.88 15.11 -10.26
N SER A 224 -21.14 16.05 -11.17
CA SER A 224 -22.10 15.84 -12.26
C SER A 224 -21.47 14.97 -13.35
N GLN A 225 -22.23 14.01 -13.89
CA GLN A 225 -21.78 13.05 -14.90
C GLN A 225 -21.44 13.69 -16.26
N ASP A 226 -21.85 14.94 -16.49
CA ASP A 226 -21.52 15.73 -17.70
C ASP A 226 -20.18 16.46 -17.60
N GLN A 227 -19.54 16.45 -16.42
CA GLN A 227 -18.24 17.08 -16.23
C GLN A 227 -17.11 16.16 -16.64
N SER A 228 -16.07 16.75 -17.22
CA SER A 228 -14.79 16.06 -17.43
C SER A 228 -14.16 15.69 -16.08
N ILE A 229 -13.32 14.65 -16.10
CA ILE A 229 -12.42 14.29 -15.00
C ILE A 229 -11.84 15.53 -14.30
N ARG A 230 -11.94 15.55 -12.97
CA ARG A 230 -11.35 16.58 -12.11
C ARG A 230 -9.97 16.09 -11.69
N VAL A 231 -8.93 16.78 -12.11
CA VAL A 231 -7.54 16.50 -11.70
C VAL A 231 -7.05 17.60 -10.76
N PHE A 232 -6.38 17.17 -9.69
CA PHE A 232 -5.86 18.02 -8.64
C PHE A 232 -4.34 17.94 -8.64
N ASP A 233 -3.65 19.04 -8.89
CA ASP A 233 -2.17 19.11 -8.81
C ASP A 233 -1.67 19.43 -7.38
N SER A 234 -2.59 19.72 -6.46
CA SER A 234 -2.34 19.86 -5.02
C SER A 234 -3.40 19.10 -4.22
N ALA A 235 -3.02 18.64 -3.03
CA ALA A 235 -3.92 17.94 -2.10
C ALA A 235 -5.13 18.82 -1.74
N PRO A 236 -6.38 18.42 -2.05
CA PRO A 236 -7.57 19.15 -1.61
C PRO A 236 -7.95 18.82 -0.16
N ASP A 237 -8.58 19.76 0.55
CA ASP A 237 -8.91 19.67 1.98
C ASP A 237 -9.59 18.35 2.38
N PHE A 238 -10.47 17.82 1.52
CA PHE A 238 -11.25 16.61 1.82
C PHE A 238 -10.41 15.32 1.93
N ILE A 239 -9.15 15.33 1.47
CA ILE A 239 -8.23 14.19 1.62
C ILE A 239 -7.13 14.40 2.66
N GLU A 240 -6.95 15.60 3.22
CA GLU A 240 -5.79 15.91 4.07
C GLU A 240 -5.69 15.00 5.28
N SER A 241 -6.82 14.71 5.94
CA SER A 241 -6.85 13.82 7.10
C SER A 241 -6.42 12.38 6.76
N ARG A 242 -6.75 11.90 5.55
CA ARG A 242 -6.37 10.58 5.06
C ARG A 242 -4.88 10.53 4.71
N LEU A 243 -4.37 11.56 4.02
CA LEU A 243 -2.93 11.70 3.75
C LEU A 243 -2.12 11.80 5.04
N TYR A 244 -2.61 12.54 6.03
CA TYR A 244 -1.96 12.63 7.34
C TYR A 244 -1.91 11.27 8.03
N GLY A 245 -3.00 10.50 7.98
CA GLY A 245 -3.05 9.13 8.49
C GLY A 245 -1.98 8.21 7.86
N ASP A 246 -1.82 8.28 6.54
CA ASP A 246 -0.78 7.54 5.82
C ASP A 246 0.63 8.02 6.20
N ARG A 247 0.83 9.35 6.33
CA ARG A 247 2.12 9.96 6.70
C ARG A 247 2.60 9.55 8.10
N ILE A 248 1.69 9.45 9.07
CA ILE A 248 2.02 9.00 10.43
C ILE A 248 2.12 7.47 10.55
N GLY A 249 1.87 6.73 9.47
CA GLY A 249 1.91 5.27 9.45
C GLY A 249 0.79 4.62 10.25
N LYS A 250 -0.44 5.13 10.13
CA LYS A 250 -1.62 4.57 10.83
C LYS A 250 -1.77 3.07 10.51
N ILE A 251 -1.80 2.27 11.57
CA ILE A 251 -1.86 0.79 11.51
C ILE A 251 -3.31 0.33 11.68
N TYR A 252 -3.70 -0.68 10.91
CA TYR A 252 -4.99 -1.35 10.98
C TYR A 252 -4.81 -2.85 11.25
N CYS A 253 -5.70 -3.44 12.04
CA CYS A 253 -5.77 -4.88 12.29
C CYS A 253 -6.78 -5.54 11.34
N ARG A 254 -6.45 -6.71 10.79
CA ARG A 254 -7.27 -7.44 9.80
C ARG A 254 -7.34 -8.93 10.05
#